data_AF-A0A969YF51-F1
#
_entry.id   AF-A0A969YF51-F1
#
_cell.length_a   1.000
_cell.length_b   1.000
_cell.length_c   1.000
_cell.angle_alpha   90.00
_cell.angle_beta   90.00
_cell.angle_gamma   90.00
#
_symmetry.space_group_name_H-M   'P 1'
#
loop_
_entity.id
_entity.type
_entity.pdbx_description
1 polymer ?
#
loop_
_entity_poly.entity_id
_entity_poly.type
_entity_poly.pdbx_seq_one_letter_code
_entity_poly.pdbx_strand_id
1 'polypeptide(L)'
;MERLLVSTDTDQNSTHPTATMKKMLVINRRLPRGFTLIELLTVIAIIGVLASLTLPAISKAKEKAQIAIAKKDIQVLVGAINSYNATYNRMPASKQAQAAIDDNCPDFTFGTVLRTGATTPLLDRRGNPLPLIQNLGINRNENNGELVAILRDLERFRDGNPTVNPNHSLNPNKQDFLDFKEVDYQRPPGAGPALYKPGGIGPDGVLRDPWGNPYIVTLDLNYDNHTRDAYYRMEAVSLMSGDMGFNGLRRASPVGPGDKTPNRFEANSTVMVWSFGPDGMIGKRDGAGYNVMARANEGFNKDNVLSWK
;
A
#
# COMPACT_ATOMS: atom_id res chain seq x y z
N MET A 1 77.94 -27.49 -36.72
CA MET A 1 77.93 -28.61 -37.68
C MET A 1 78.47 -29.83 -36.97
N GLU A 2 77.85 -30.98 -37.25
CA GLU A 2 78.37 -32.32 -37.02
C GLU A 2 78.64 -32.84 -35.59
N ARG A 3 77.63 -33.56 -35.07
CA ARG A 3 77.58 -35.03 -35.02
C ARG A 3 78.87 -35.81 -34.67
N LEU A 4 78.65 -36.78 -33.76
CA LEU A 4 79.17 -38.17 -33.77
C LEU A 4 80.68 -38.27 -33.40
N LEU A 5 81.18 -39.26 -32.65
CA LEU A 5 80.63 -40.51 -32.18
C LEU A 5 81.71 -41.24 -31.34
N VAL A 6 81.26 -42.36 -30.77
CA VAL A 6 82.01 -43.61 -30.60
C VAL A 6 82.79 -43.78 -29.29
N SER A 7 82.04 -44.40 -28.37
CA SER A 7 82.15 -45.80 -27.95
C SER A 7 83.25 -46.20 -26.97
N THR A 8 82.75 -46.60 -25.80
CA THR A 8 82.94 -47.90 -25.14
C THR A 8 84.37 -48.42 -25.05
N ASP A 9 84.80 -48.64 -23.80
CA ASP A 9 85.03 -50.01 -23.40
C ASP A 9 84.76 -50.24 -21.89
N THR A 10 84.17 -51.40 -21.61
CA THR A 10 84.41 -52.34 -20.50
C THR A 10 84.99 -51.79 -19.18
N ASP A 11 84.49 -52.10 -17.98
CA ASP A 11 84.31 -53.46 -17.46
C ASP A 11 83.53 -53.54 -16.13
N GLN A 12 82.93 -54.71 -15.91
CA GLN A 12 82.59 -55.42 -14.66
C GLN A 12 82.87 -54.73 -13.30
N ASN A 13 81.84 -54.59 -12.44
CA ASN A 13 81.96 -55.06 -11.06
C ASN A 13 80.61 -55.31 -10.35
N SER A 14 80.60 -56.45 -9.66
CA SER A 14 79.60 -57.00 -8.75
C SER A 14 79.01 -56.04 -7.70
N THR A 15 77.68 -56.09 -7.50
CA THR A 15 77.05 -55.75 -6.21
C THR A 15 75.77 -56.56 -5.97
N HIS A 16 75.62 -56.99 -4.72
CA HIS A 16 74.56 -57.86 -4.18
C HIS A 16 73.13 -57.31 -4.35
N PRO A 17 72.13 -58.15 -4.70
CA PRO A 17 70.73 -57.72 -4.66
C PRO A 17 70.26 -57.61 -3.21
N THR A 18 70.18 -56.36 -2.72
CA THR A 18 69.55 -56.03 -1.44
C THR A 18 68.03 -56.14 -1.63
N ALA A 19 67.41 -57.19 -1.07
CA ALA A 19 65.98 -57.40 -1.13
C ALA A 19 65.23 -56.25 -0.44
N THR A 20 64.69 -55.33 -1.24
CA THR A 20 63.90 -54.19 -0.76
C THR A 20 62.46 -54.68 -0.50
N MET A 21 62.08 -54.87 0.76
CA MET A 21 60.69 -55.18 1.14
C MET A 21 59.77 -54.05 0.66
N LYS A 22 58.92 -54.33 -0.34
CA LYS A 22 57.79 -53.47 -0.72
C LYS A 22 56.82 -53.40 0.46
N LYS A 23 56.81 -52.28 1.20
CA LYS A 23 55.70 -51.91 2.09
C LYS A 23 54.43 -51.80 1.25
N MET A 24 53.56 -52.81 1.33
CA MET A 24 52.19 -52.70 0.82
C MET A 24 51.44 -51.69 1.68
N LEU A 25 51.30 -50.46 1.18
CA LEU A 25 50.33 -49.50 1.69
C LEU A 25 48.94 -50.07 1.40
N VAL A 26 48.29 -50.62 2.43
CA VAL A 26 46.88 -50.99 2.39
C VAL A 26 46.06 -49.70 2.33
N ILE A 27 45.69 -49.28 1.12
CA ILE A 27 44.77 -48.16 0.92
C ILE A 27 43.38 -48.64 1.31
N ASN A 28 42.95 -48.29 2.51
CA ASN A 28 41.61 -48.58 3.00
C ASN A 28 40.59 -47.70 2.23
N ARG A 29 40.16 -48.16 1.05
CA ARG A 29 39.11 -47.51 0.27
C ARG A 29 37.78 -47.68 1.01
N ARG A 30 37.44 -46.71 1.87
CA ARG A 30 36.08 -46.58 2.38
C ARG A 30 35.17 -46.40 1.16
N LEU A 31 34.33 -47.39 0.87
CA LEU A 31 33.30 -47.27 -0.15
C LEU A 31 32.43 -46.05 0.20
N PRO A 32 32.13 -45.17 -0.77
CA PRO A 32 31.21 -44.07 -0.51
C PRO A 32 29.87 -44.68 -0.09
N ARG A 33 29.41 -44.33 1.12
CA ARG A 33 28.07 -44.68 1.58
C ARG A 33 27.07 -43.99 0.64
N GLY A 34 26.30 -44.78 -0.10
CA GLY A 34 25.19 -44.29 -0.90
C GLY A 34 24.04 -43.84 0.00
N PHE A 35 23.33 -42.80 -0.43
CA PHE A 35 22.14 -42.30 0.26
C PHE A 35 21.03 -43.35 0.19
N THR A 36 20.47 -43.74 1.31
CA THR A 36 19.35 -44.69 1.34
C THR A 36 18.04 -43.99 1.05
N LEU A 37 17.08 -44.73 0.47
CA LEU A 37 15.74 -44.20 0.18
C LEU A 37 15.02 -43.72 1.46
N ILE A 38 15.26 -44.38 2.59
CA ILE A 38 14.68 -44.01 3.88
C ILE A 38 15.29 -42.73 4.46
N GLU A 39 16.60 -42.50 4.30
CA GLU A 39 17.24 -41.23 4.68
C GLU A 39 16.65 -40.07 3.87
N LEU A 40 16.40 -40.27 2.57
CA LEU A 40 15.75 -39.24 1.75
C LEU A 40 14.30 -39.00 2.16
N LEU A 41 13.55 -40.09 2.38
CA LEU A 41 12.14 -40.03 2.74
C LEU A 41 11.91 -39.33 4.09
N THR A 42 12.74 -39.60 5.08
CA THR A 42 12.64 -38.96 6.40
C THR A 42 12.98 -37.47 6.34
N VAL A 43 13.96 -37.06 5.54
CA VAL A 43 14.31 -35.65 5.35
C VAL A 43 13.17 -34.87 4.71
N ILE A 44 12.57 -35.38 3.62
CA ILE A 44 11.44 -34.69 2.99
C ILE A 44 10.21 -34.67 3.91
N ALA A 45 10.01 -35.71 4.73
CA ALA A 45 8.93 -35.74 5.71
C ALA A 45 9.11 -34.64 6.77
N ILE A 46 10.32 -34.47 7.31
CA ILE A 46 10.63 -33.41 8.30
C ILE A 46 10.48 -32.02 7.66
N ILE A 47 11.02 -31.81 6.45
CA ILE A 47 10.84 -30.54 5.72
C ILE A 47 9.35 -30.26 5.47
N GLY A 48 8.57 -31.27 5.11
CA GLY A 48 7.12 -31.16 4.91
C GLY A 48 6.39 -30.70 6.17
N VAL A 49 6.68 -31.30 7.33
CA VAL A 49 6.09 -30.89 8.62
C VAL A 49 6.49 -29.45 8.96
N LEU A 50 7.78 -29.11 8.88
CA LEU A 50 8.26 -27.75 9.19
C LEU A 50 7.66 -26.69 8.25
N ALA A 51 7.62 -26.96 6.95
CA ALA A 51 7.04 -26.07 5.95
C ALA A 51 5.54 -25.85 6.20
N SER A 52 4.79 -26.91 6.54
CA SER A 52 3.35 -26.84 6.80
C SER A 52 3.00 -25.89 7.95
N LEU A 53 3.85 -25.81 8.99
CA LEU A 53 3.67 -24.91 10.12
C LEU A 53 4.10 -23.47 9.79
N THR A 54 5.10 -23.32 8.93
CA THR A 54 5.74 -22.02 8.63
C THR A 54 4.94 -21.18 7.63
N LEU A 55 4.37 -21.80 6.59
CA LEU A 55 3.63 -21.09 5.53
C LEU A 55 2.47 -20.20 6.04
N PRO A 56 1.55 -20.66 6.92
CA PRO A 56 0.47 -19.81 7.43
C PRO A 56 1.00 -18.66 8.30
N ALA A 57 2.12 -18.86 9.01
CA ALA A 57 2.74 -17.81 9.82
C ALA A 57 3.30 -16.67 8.96
N ILE A 58 3.93 -17.00 7.82
CA ILE A 58 4.46 -16.00 6.87
C ILE A 58 3.33 -15.13 6.30
N SER A 59 2.19 -15.72 5.93
CA SER A 59 1.06 -14.96 5.39
C SER A 59 0.54 -13.92 6.39
N LYS A 60 0.35 -14.32 7.66
CA LYS A 60 -0.06 -13.41 8.74
C LYS A 60 0.99 -12.34 9.02
N ALA A 61 2.28 -12.70 8.97
CA ALA A 61 3.36 -11.74 9.17
C ALA A 61 3.40 -10.69 8.04
N LYS A 62 3.21 -11.11 6.79
CA LYS A 62 3.11 -10.20 5.63
C LYS A 62 1.95 -9.23 5.77
N GLU A 63 0.76 -9.73 6.15
CA GLU A 63 -0.42 -8.89 6.36
C GLU A 63 -0.20 -7.86 7.48
N LYS A 64 0.37 -8.28 8.62
CA LYS A 64 0.74 -7.36 9.71
C LYS A 64 1.75 -6.31 9.25
N ALA A 65 2.74 -6.69 8.44
CA ALA A 65 3.70 -5.75 7.87
C ALA A 65 3.03 -4.74 6.94
N GLN A 66 2.08 -5.18 6.11
CA GLN A 66 1.30 -4.28 5.26
C GLN A 66 0.44 -3.31 6.08
N ILE A 67 -0.22 -3.76 7.15
CA ILE A 67 -0.95 -2.88 8.08
C ILE A 67 -0.01 -1.85 8.72
N ALA A 68 1.20 -2.26 9.12
CA ALA A 68 2.18 -1.35 9.69
C ALA A 68 2.65 -0.30 8.67
N ILE A 69 2.87 -0.68 7.42
CA ILE A 69 3.16 0.25 6.32
C ILE A 69 2.01 1.22 6.13
N ALA A 70 0.76 0.73 6.04
CA ALA A 70 -0.40 1.59 5.85
C ALA A 70 -0.57 2.62 6.98
N LYS A 71 -0.35 2.21 8.24
CA LYS A 71 -0.34 3.14 9.37
C LYS A 71 0.75 4.19 9.25
N LYS A 72 1.97 3.80 8.86
CA LYS A 72 3.07 4.74 8.66
C LYS A 72 2.74 5.74 7.55
N ASP A 73 2.28 5.26 6.41
CA ASP A 73 1.89 6.08 5.26
C ASP A 73 0.82 7.10 5.66
N ILE A 74 -0.20 6.67 6.41
CA ILE A 74 -1.24 7.56 6.96
C ILE A 74 -0.63 8.67 7.81
N GLN A 75 0.31 8.37 8.70
CA GLN A 75 0.97 9.37 9.54
C GLN A 75 1.82 10.34 8.73
N VAL A 76 2.53 9.86 7.72
CA VAL A 76 3.30 10.71 6.78
C VAL A 76 2.35 11.65 6.04
N LEU A 77 1.21 11.15 5.56
CA LEU A 77 0.24 11.95 4.82
C LEU A 77 -0.40 13.03 5.69
N VAL A 78 -0.83 12.69 6.92
CA VAL A 78 -1.35 13.66 7.90
C VAL A 78 -0.29 14.73 8.22
N GLY A 79 0.95 14.31 8.47
CA GLY A 79 2.07 15.23 8.73
C GLY A 79 2.36 16.16 7.56
N ALA A 80 2.30 15.66 6.33
CA ALA A 80 2.49 16.46 5.11
C ALA A 80 1.40 17.51 4.93
N ILE A 81 0.13 17.14 5.13
CA ILE A 81 -1.01 18.06 5.06
C ILE A 81 -0.88 19.17 6.12
N ASN A 82 -0.56 18.80 7.36
CA ASN A 82 -0.36 19.77 8.44
C ASN A 82 0.83 20.69 8.18
N SER A 83 1.93 20.16 7.62
CA SER A 83 3.12 20.96 7.25
C SER A 83 2.81 21.94 6.12
N TYR A 84 2.01 21.51 5.13
CA TYR A 84 1.51 22.39 4.09
C TYR A 84 0.62 23.49 4.67
N ASN A 85 -0.32 23.15 5.56
CA ASN A 85 -1.20 24.13 6.22
C ASN A 85 -0.39 25.13 7.06
N ALA A 86 0.64 24.68 7.78
CA ALA A 86 1.54 25.56 8.53
C ALA A 86 2.35 26.51 7.62
N THR A 87 2.65 26.09 6.39
CA THR A 87 3.41 26.90 5.42
C THR A 87 2.54 27.93 4.72
N TYR A 88 1.31 27.55 4.36
CA TYR A 88 0.44 28.35 3.50
C TYR A 88 -0.82 28.90 4.19
N ASN A 89 -1.04 28.59 5.47
CA ASN A 89 -2.24 28.93 6.25
C ASN A 89 -3.55 28.55 5.55
N ARG A 90 -3.53 27.42 4.84
CA ARG A 90 -4.70 26.85 4.16
C ARG A 90 -4.50 25.36 3.91
N MET A 91 -5.60 24.63 3.79
CA MET A 91 -5.58 23.23 3.39
C MET A 91 -5.18 23.05 1.92
N PRO A 92 -4.50 21.93 1.57
CA PRO A 92 -4.11 21.59 0.21
C PRO A 92 -5.30 21.10 -0.62
N ALA A 93 -6.20 22.03 -0.98
CA ALA A 93 -7.39 21.77 -1.78
C ALA A 93 -7.49 22.77 -2.95
N SER A 94 -8.00 22.32 -4.11
CA SER A 94 -8.27 23.23 -5.23
C SER A 94 -9.33 24.29 -4.88
N LYS A 95 -9.33 25.40 -5.61
CA LYS A 95 -10.37 26.44 -5.50
C LYS A 95 -11.77 25.86 -5.73
N GLN A 96 -11.87 24.92 -6.66
CA GLN A 96 -13.10 24.24 -6.97
C GLN A 96 -13.59 23.35 -5.80
N ALA A 97 -12.70 22.88 -4.92
CA ALA A 97 -13.08 21.98 -3.82
C ALA A 97 -13.60 22.83 -2.68
N GLN A 98 -12.90 23.92 -2.40
CA GLN A 98 -13.32 24.97 -1.49
C GLN A 98 -14.66 25.62 -1.91
N ALA A 99 -14.91 25.75 -3.22
CA ALA A 99 -16.18 26.29 -3.72
C ALA A 99 -17.34 25.27 -3.71
N ALA A 100 -17.05 23.98 -3.52
CA ALA A 100 -18.06 22.93 -3.57
C ALA A 100 -18.67 22.62 -2.20
N ILE A 101 -17.99 22.96 -1.10
CA ILE A 101 -18.47 22.73 0.27
C ILE A 101 -19.62 23.66 0.64
N ASP A 102 -20.48 23.20 1.54
CA ASP A 102 -21.62 23.93 2.11
C ASP A 102 -21.86 23.48 3.56
N ASP A 103 -22.90 24.01 4.23
CA ASP A 103 -23.20 23.65 5.62
C ASP A 103 -23.55 22.15 5.80
N ASN A 104 -23.97 21.46 4.74
CA ASN A 104 -24.30 20.04 4.77
C ASN A 104 -23.06 19.17 4.56
N CYS A 105 -22.10 19.62 3.75
CA CYS A 105 -20.81 19.00 3.48
C CYS A 105 -19.69 20.03 3.72
N PRO A 106 -19.41 20.37 5.00
CA PRO A 106 -18.43 21.41 5.34
C PRO A 106 -16.99 21.03 4.94
N ASP A 107 -16.76 19.72 4.81
CA ASP A 107 -15.47 19.13 4.52
C ASP A 107 -15.47 18.41 3.18
N PHE A 108 -14.27 18.23 2.63
CA PHE A 108 -14.10 17.61 1.32
C PHE A 108 -13.32 16.32 1.41
N THR A 109 -13.94 15.23 0.96
CA THR A 109 -13.34 13.90 0.88
C THR A 109 -12.85 13.61 -0.54
N PHE A 110 -11.56 13.29 -0.65
CA PHE A 110 -10.94 12.67 -1.80
C PHE A 110 -11.19 11.16 -1.75
N GLY A 111 -12.17 10.72 -2.53
CA GLY A 111 -12.70 9.38 -2.50
C GLY A 111 -12.18 8.45 -3.59
N THR A 112 -13.04 7.54 -4.03
CA THR A 112 -12.71 6.44 -4.95
C THR A 112 -13.16 6.68 -6.39
N VAL A 113 -13.41 7.93 -6.78
CA VAL A 113 -13.84 8.24 -8.15
C VAL A 113 -12.65 8.46 -9.08
N LEU A 114 -12.86 8.22 -10.38
CA LEU A 114 -12.02 8.82 -11.41
C LEU A 114 -12.14 10.35 -11.36
N ARG A 115 -11.17 11.06 -11.95
CA ARG A 115 -10.99 12.51 -11.79
C ARG A 115 -12.24 13.34 -12.15
N THR A 116 -12.45 14.44 -11.43
CA THR A 116 -13.38 15.56 -11.60
C THR A 116 -14.78 15.23 -12.12
N GLY A 117 -15.74 15.16 -11.18
CA GLY A 117 -17.17 15.06 -11.52
C GLY A 117 -17.58 13.71 -12.09
N ALA A 118 -16.65 12.75 -12.20
CA ALA A 118 -16.96 11.39 -12.60
C ALA A 118 -17.63 10.64 -11.44
N THR A 119 -18.70 9.92 -11.76
CA THR A 119 -19.27 8.88 -10.89
C THR A 119 -18.63 7.52 -11.14
N THR A 120 -17.68 7.45 -12.08
CA THR A 120 -16.97 6.22 -12.43
C THR A 120 -15.99 5.87 -11.33
N PRO A 121 -16.09 4.67 -10.72
CA PRO A 121 -15.18 4.24 -9.67
C PRO A 121 -13.79 3.94 -10.21
N LEU A 122 -12.77 4.21 -9.39
CA LEU A 122 -11.44 3.62 -9.52
C LEU A 122 -11.53 2.10 -9.45
N LEU A 123 -10.52 1.43 -9.99
CA LEU A 123 -10.45 -0.02 -9.99
C LEU A 123 -9.50 -0.55 -8.92
N ASP A 124 -9.82 -1.73 -8.38
CA ASP A 124 -8.92 -2.53 -7.57
C ASP A 124 -7.78 -3.12 -8.44
N ARG A 125 -6.79 -3.76 -7.80
CA ARG A 125 -5.67 -4.42 -8.48
C ARG A 125 -6.05 -5.57 -9.44
N ARG A 126 -7.31 -6.02 -9.39
CA ARG A 126 -7.87 -7.09 -10.23
C ARG A 126 -8.73 -6.53 -11.37
N GLY A 127 -8.94 -5.22 -11.40
CA GLY A 127 -9.78 -4.52 -12.39
C GLY A 127 -11.26 -4.48 -12.04
N ASN A 128 -11.65 -4.81 -10.80
CA ASN A 128 -13.02 -4.61 -10.35
C ASN A 128 -13.25 -3.16 -9.93
N PRO A 129 -14.43 -2.59 -10.19
CA PRO A 129 -14.86 -1.33 -9.60
C PRO A 129 -14.70 -1.33 -8.09
N LEU A 130 -14.15 -0.26 -7.52
CA LEU A 130 -14.15 -0.02 -6.07
C LEU A 130 -15.51 0.53 -5.61
N PRO A 131 -15.84 0.37 -4.31
CA PRO A 131 -16.98 1.06 -3.70
C PRO A 131 -16.86 2.56 -3.90
N LEU A 132 -17.97 3.24 -4.22
CA LEU A 132 -17.97 4.70 -4.36
C LEU A 132 -17.95 5.37 -2.98
N ILE A 133 -16.90 6.13 -2.72
CA ILE A 133 -16.80 7.10 -1.63
C ILE A 133 -16.88 8.48 -2.28
N GLN A 134 -17.94 9.22 -1.97
CA GLN A 134 -18.32 10.46 -2.66
C GLN A 134 -18.89 11.46 -1.65
N ASN A 135 -18.64 12.74 -1.89
CA ASN A 135 -19.13 13.80 -1.01
C ASN A 135 -20.65 13.90 -1.09
N LEU A 136 -21.32 13.74 0.05
CA LEU A 136 -22.79 13.76 0.11
C LEU A 136 -23.30 15.20 -0.03
N GLY A 137 -24.22 15.41 -0.95
CA GLY A 137 -24.91 16.69 -1.12
C GLY A 137 -24.23 17.68 -2.07
N ILE A 138 -23.05 17.36 -2.60
CA ILE A 138 -22.31 18.25 -3.52
C ILE A 138 -21.97 17.54 -4.83
N ASN A 139 -22.07 18.25 -5.96
CA ASN A 139 -21.84 17.70 -7.30
C ASN A 139 -20.34 17.68 -7.69
N ARG A 140 -19.46 17.39 -6.72
CA ARG A 140 -18.02 17.31 -6.98
C ARG A 140 -17.38 16.18 -6.19
N ASN A 141 -16.77 15.28 -6.95
CA ASN A 141 -16.01 14.15 -6.45
C ASN A 141 -14.64 14.16 -7.10
N GLU A 142 -13.62 13.91 -6.29
CA GLU A 142 -12.22 13.83 -6.70
C GLU A 142 -11.57 12.66 -5.96
N ASN A 143 -10.43 12.20 -6.49
CA ASN A 143 -9.55 11.27 -5.79
C ASN A 143 -8.34 11.99 -5.19
N ASN A 144 -7.57 11.26 -4.39
CA ASN A 144 -6.42 11.81 -3.68
C ASN A 144 -5.27 12.25 -4.60
N GLY A 145 -5.34 12.00 -5.92
CA GLY A 145 -4.37 12.52 -6.87
C GLY A 145 -4.35 14.04 -6.93
N GLU A 146 -5.49 14.70 -6.71
CA GLU A 146 -5.56 16.16 -6.59
C GLU A 146 -4.69 16.66 -5.43
N LEU A 147 -4.86 16.04 -4.27
CA LEU A 147 -4.10 16.32 -3.06
C LEU A 147 -2.60 16.07 -3.28
N VAL A 148 -2.24 14.92 -3.88
CA VAL A 148 -0.84 14.58 -4.19
C VAL A 148 -0.23 15.62 -5.13
N ALA A 149 -0.97 16.10 -6.13
CA ALA A 149 -0.45 17.12 -7.04
C ALA A 149 -0.10 18.43 -6.33
N ILE A 150 -0.89 18.83 -5.34
CA ILE A 150 -0.63 20.04 -4.55
C ILE A 150 0.59 19.82 -3.65
N LEU A 151 0.58 18.73 -2.89
CA LEU A 151 1.62 18.44 -1.90
C LEU A 151 2.99 18.13 -2.52
N ARG A 152 3.04 17.60 -3.75
CA ARG A 152 4.28 17.31 -4.48
C ARG A 152 4.65 18.36 -5.52
N ASP A 153 3.91 19.46 -5.56
CA ASP A 153 4.09 20.52 -6.55
C ASP A 153 4.10 20.03 -8.02
N LEU A 154 3.16 19.16 -8.37
CA LEU A 154 3.07 18.60 -9.73
C LEU A 154 2.16 19.45 -10.59
N GLU A 155 2.64 19.93 -11.74
CA GLU A 155 1.80 20.56 -12.78
C GLU A 155 1.13 19.53 -13.71
N ARG A 156 1.77 18.36 -13.85
CA ARG A 156 1.27 17.21 -14.62
C ARG A 156 1.55 15.93 -13.87
N PHE A 157 0.65 14.96 -14.03
CA PHE A 157 0.91 13.59 -13.62
C PHE A 157 1.82 12.89 -14.63
N ARG A 158 2.36 11.73 -14.23
CA ARG A 158 3.27 10.93 -15.07
C ARG A 158 2.57 10.30 -16.28
N ASP A 159 1.25 10.15 -16.23
CA ASP A 159 0.42 9.78 -17.38
C ASP A 159 0.20 10.93 -18.38
N GLY A 160 0.74 12.13 -18.10
CA GLY A 160 0.68 13.32 -18.93
C GLY A 160 -0.52 14.23 -18.65
N ASN A 161 -1.50 13.79 -17.85
CA ASN A 161 -2.68 14.58 -17.57
C ASN A 161 -2.33 15.83 -16.72
N PRO A 162 -2.94 16.99 -17.00
CA PRO A 162 -2.72 18.20 -16.20
C PRO A 162 -3.25 18.02 -14.78
N THR A 163 -2.67 18.71 -13.81
CA THR A 163 -3.13 18.73 -12.42
C THR A 163 -3.92 19.99 -12.08
N VAL A 164 -4.34 20.12 -10.83
CA VAL A 164 -4.98 21.32 -10.28
C VAL A 164 -3.98 22.42 -9.88
N ASN A 165 -2.67 22.18 -10.04
CA ASN A 165 -1.60 23.09 -9.63
C ASN A 165 -0.87 23.70 -10.84
N PRO A 166 -1.57 24.35 -11.80
CA PRO A 166 -0.90 24.99 -12.92
C PRO A 166 -0.01 26.14 -12.42
N ASN A 167 1.18 26.27 -13.02
CA ASN A 167 2.18 27.27 -12.67
C ASN A 167 2.56 27.27 -11.18
N HIS A 168 2.47 26.11 -10.51
CA HIS A 168 2.75 25.98 -9.07
C HIS A 168 1.88 26.87 -8.17
N SER A 169 0.72 27.34 -8.67
CA SER A 169 -0.14 28.31 -7.98
C SER A 169 -0.70 27.84 -6.63
N LEU A 170 -0.77 26.53 -6.41
CA LEU A 170 -1.15 25.90 -5.16
C LEU A 170 0.04 25.52 -4.29
N ASN A 171 1.27 25.45 -4.81
CA ASN A 171 2.48 25.25 -4.02
C ASN A 171 3.64 26.15 -4.51
N PRO A 172 3.56 27.48 -4.30
CA PRO A 172 4.48 28.42 -4.92
C PRO A 172 5.95 28.27 -4.51
N ASN A 173 6.22 27.73 -3.31
CA ASN A 173 7.58 27.47 -2.83
C ASN A 173 8.19 26.21 -3.46
N LYS A 174 7.42 25.45 -4.26
CA LYS A 174 7.84 24.22 -4.93
C LYS A 174 8.39 23.16 -3.97
N GLN A 175 7.82 23.12 -2.78
CA GLN A 175 8.25 22.20 -1.74
C GLN A 175 7.55 20.86 -1.92
N ASP A 176 8.31 19.77 -1.97
CA ASP A 176 7.73 18.42 -1.89
C ASP A 176 7.47 18.07 -0.42
N PHE A 177 6.20 17.97 -0.05
CA PHE A 177 5.76 17.59 1.29
C PHE A 177 5.60 16.08 1.45
N LEU A 178 5.65 15.29 0.37
CA LEU A 178 5.33 13.86 0.37
C LEU A 178 6.48 13.01 -0.15
N ASP A 179 7.21 12.37 0.77
CA ASP A 179 8.24 11.37 0.45
C ASP A 179 7.63 9.96 0.27
N PHE A 180 6.80 9.81 -0.77
CA PHE A 180 6.25 8.52 -1.17
C PHE A 180 6.96 7.99 -2.40
N LYS A 181 7.19 6.67 -2.42
CA LYS A 181 7.70 6.01 -3.62
C LYS A 181 6.69 6.08 -4.76
N GLU A 182 7.21 6.33 -5.95
CA GLU A 182 6.51 6.20 -7.21
C GLU A 182 6.42 4.73 -7.63
N VAL A 183 5.29 4.34 -8.22
CA VAL A 183 5.10 3.01 -8.79
C VAL A 183 4.65 3.07 -10.24
N ASP A 184 4.85 1.97 -10.97
CA ASP A 184 4.43 1.84 -12.36
C ASP A 184 3.11 1.06 -12.49
N TYR A 185 2.62 1.00 -13.73
CA TYR A 185 1.50 0.15 -14.10
C TYR A 185 1.80 -1.33 -13.80
N GLN A 186 0.79 -2.02 -13.26
CA GLN A 186 0.71 -3.48 -13.30
C GLN A 186 0.20 -3.93 -14.67
N ARG A 187 -0.74 -3.19 -15.27
CA ARG A 187 -1.19 -3.36 -16.64
C ARG A 187 -1.31 -1.98 -17.29
N PRO A 188 -0.53 -1.68 -18.35
CA PRO A 188 -0.57 -0.37 -19.00
C PRO A 188 -1.89 -0.16 -19.76
N PRO A 189 -2.30 1.11 -19.97
CA PRO A 189 -3.44 1.44 -20.80
C PRO A 189 -3.18 0.94 -22.23
N GLY A 190 -4.01 0.01 -22.70
CA GLY A 190 -3.89 -0.61 -24.03
C GLY A 190 -4.23 -2.10 -24.06
N ALA A 191 -3.95 -2.83 -22.98
CA ALA A 191 -4.34 -4.24 -22.80
C ALA A 191 -5.65 -4.41 -22.01
N GLY A 192 -6.41 -3.33 -21.84
CA GLY A 192 -7.55 -3.21 -20.92
C GLY A 192 -7.44 -1.96 -20.05
N PRO A 193 -8.32 -1.79 -19.03
CA PRO A 193 -8.22 -0.65 -18.14
C PRO A 193 -6.89 -0.68 -17.37
N ALA A 194 -6.29 0.49 -17.16
CA ALA A 194 -5.02 0.62 -16.46
C ALA A 194 -5.13 0.07 -15.03
N LEU A 195 -4.16 -0.76 -14.64
CA LEU A 195 -4.02 -1.27 -13.28
C LEU A 195 -2.63 -0.88 -12.76
N TYR A 196 -2.53 -0.69 -11.45
CA TYR A 196 -1.36 -0.10 -10.81
C TYR A 196 -0.75 -1.07 -9.81
N LYS A 197 0.58 -1.04 -9.68
CA LYS A 197 1.26 -1.78 -8.62
C LYS A 197 0.80 -1.25 -7.24
N PRO A 198 0.70 -2.11 -6.22
CA PRO A 198 0.26 -1.68 -4.89
C PRO A 198 1.34 -0.89 -4.14
N GLY A 199 0.91 0.00 -3.25
CA GLY A 199 1.73 0.79 -2.34
C GLY A 199 2.55 1.87 -3.03
N GLY A 200 2.13 3.13 -2.92
CA GLY A 200 2.83 4.29 -3.48
C GLY A 200 1.97 5.10 -4.45
N ILE A 201 2.60 6.06 -5.13
CA ILE A 201 1.93 6.98 -6.07
C ILE A 201 1.95 6.36 -7.46
N GLY A 202 0.78 6.15 -8.05
CA GLY A 202 0.66 5.67 -9.42
C GLY A 202 0.92 6.75 -10.47
N PRO A 203 1.11 6.39 -11.75
CA PRO A 203 1.25 7.38 -12.81
C PRO A 203 0.04 8.32 -13.00
N ASP A 204 -1.12 7.90 -12.50
CA ASP A 204 -2.37 8.68 -12.39
C ASP A 204 -2.39 9.69 -11.22
N GLY A 205 -1.30 9.74 -10.44
CA GLY A 205 -1.17 10.58 -9.24
C GLY A 205 -1.85 10.01 -8.00
N VAL A 206 -2.60 8.92 -8.11
CA VAL A 206 -3.35 8.35 -6.99
C VAL A 206 -2.40 7.66 -6.02
N LEU A 207 -2.42 8.08 -4.76
CA LEU A 207 -1.67 7.44 -3.69
C LEU A 207 -2.42 6.20 -3.18
N ARG A 208 -1.77 5.04 -3.26
CA ARG A 208 -2.37 3.74 -2.95
C ARG A 208 -1.72 3.08 -1.75
N ASP A 209 -2.55 2.38 -1.00
CA ASP A 209 -2.15 1.56 0.14
C ASP A 209 -1.39 0.28 -0.30
N PRO A 210 -0.83 -0.50 0.63
CA PRO A 210 -0.08 -1.73 0.33
C PRO A 210 -0.88 -2.84 -0.38
N TRP A 211 -2.20 -2.69 -0.50
CA TRP A 211 -3.07 -3.62 -1.21
C TRP A 211 -3.52 -3.09 -2.58
N GLY A 212 -3.24 -1.81 -2.88
CA GLY A 212 -3.47 -1.16 -4.16
C GLY A 212 -4.74 -0.30 -4.22
N ASN A 213 -5.43 -0.14 -3.09
CA ASN A 213 -6.61 0.73 -3.00
C ASN A 213 -6.16 2.17 -2.71
N PRO A 214 -6.89 3.20 -3.16
CA PRO A 214 -6.55 4.58 -2.81
C PRO A 214 -6.70 4.80 -1.30
N TYR A 215 -5.82 5.60 -0.70
CA TYR A 215 -6.13 6.20 0.59
C TYR A 215 -7.27 7.20 0.44
N ILE A 216 -8.23 7.15 1.35
CA ILE A 216 -9.30 8.14 1.44
C ILE A 216 -8.83 9.24 2.37
N VAL A 217 -8.98 10.50 1.92
CA VAL A 217 -8.52 11.67 2.66
C VAL A 217 -9.64 12.69 2.74
N THR A 218 -9.94 13.18 3.93
CA THR A 218 -10.86 14.29 4.14
C THR A 218 -10.10 15.45 4.79
N LEU A 219 -10.34 16.64 4.27
CA LEU A 219 -9.78 17.89 4.79
C LEU A 219 -10.88 18.72 5.43
N ASP A 220 -10.57 19.27 6.60
CA ASP A 220 -11.33 20.35 7.24
C ASP A 220 -11.23 21.63 6.39
N LEU A 221 -12.29 21.93 5.64
CA LEU A 221 -12.29 23.08 4.73
C LEU A 221 -13.09 24.29 5.27
N ASN A 222 -13.87 24.11 6.33
CA ASN A 222 -14.52 25.20 7.05
C ASN A 222 -13.70 25.70 8.26
N TYR A 223 -12.57 25.06 8.56
CA TYR A 223 -11.59 25.39 9.59
C TYR A 223 -12.18 25.40 11.01
N ASP A 224 -13.12 24.51 11.29
CA ASP A 224 -13.73 24.38 12.62
C ASP A 224 -12.98 23.40 13.55
N ASN A 225 -11.87 22.80 13.07
CA ASN A 225 -11.08 21.76 13.73
C ASN A 225 -11.79 20.42 13.92
N HIS A 226 -12.92 20.26 13.24
CA HIS A 226 -13.61 18.99 13.09
C HIS A 226 -13.53 18.54 11.64
N THR A 227 -13.61 17.24 11.40
CA THR A 227 -13.63 16.72 10.03
C THR A 227 -14.69 15.63 9.91
N ARG A 228 -15.47 15.74 8.85
CA ARG A 228 -16.61 14.90 8.52
C ARG A 228 -16.37 14.16 7.20
N ASP A 229 -15.75 12.99 7.29
CA ASP A 229 -15.49 12.11 6.15
C ASP A 229 -16.79 11.64 5.46
N ALA A 230 -16.79 11.54 4.14
CA ALA A 230 -17.95 11.18 3.33
C ALA A 230 -18.60 9.84 3.72
N TYR A 231 -17.82 8.88 4.20
CA TYR A 231 -18.28 7.55 4.58
C TYR A 231 -18.53 7.43 6.09
N TYR A 232 -17.54 7.80 6.89
CA TYR A 232 -17.60 7.70 8.34
C TYR A 232 -18.50 8.74 9.00
N ARG A 233 -18.98 9.74 8.27
CA ARG A 233 -20.06 10.61 8.77
C ARG A 233 -21.38 9.89 8.92
N MET A 234 -21.59 8.79 8.20
CA MET A 234 -22.88 8.13 8.10
C MET A 234 -23.30 7.50 9.42
N GLU A 235 -24.56 7.72 9.79
CA GLU A 235 -25.11 7.17 11.03
C GLU A 235 -25.13 5.64 11.02
N ALA A 236 -25.46 5.04 9.88
CA ALA A 236 -25.44 3.59 9.70
C ALA A 236 -24.05 2.96 9.91
N VAL A 237 -22.98 3.73 9.66
CA VAL A 237 -21.59 3.28 9.77
C VAL A 237 -21.06 3.53 11.17
N SER A 238 -21.25 4.75 11.70
CA SER A 238 -20.51 5.23 12.86
C SER A 238 -21.29 5.25 14.16
N LEU A 239 -22.63 5.16 14.16
CA LEU A 239 -23.40 5.22 15.40
C LEU A 239 -23.08 4.05 16.33
N MET A 240 -22.60 4.38 17.53
CA MET A 240 -22.47 3.42 18.63
C MET A 240 -23.65 3.54 19.59
N SER A 241 -23.89 4.73 20.15
CA SER A 241 -25.03 5.01 21.04
C SER A 241 -25.22 6.52 21.23
N GLY A 242 -26.45 7.02 21.02
CA GLY A 242 -26.75 8.45 21.11
C GLY A 242 -25.89 9.28 20.14
N ASP A 243 -25.07 10.18 20.71
CA ASP A 243 -24.11 11.01 19.97
C ASP A 243 -22.70 10.40 19.92
N MET A 244 -22.47 9.27 20.59
CA MET A 244 -21.19 8.57 20.54
C MET A 244 -21.10 7.74 19.26
N GLY A 245 -20.01 7.95 18.52
CA GLY A 245 -19.65 7.17 17.36
C GLY A 245 -18.50 6.20 17.64
N PHE A 246 -18.35 5.20 16.78
CA PHE A 246 -17.20 4.30 16.80
C PHE A 246 -15.90 5.05 16.49
N ASN A 247 -14.77 4.49 16.94
CA ASN A 247 -13.43 4.99 16.65
C ASN A 247 -13.22 6.46 17.04
N GLY A 248 -13.80 6.90 18.17
CA GLY A 248 -13.62 8.26 18.69
C GLY A 248 -14.48 9.33 18.02
N LEU A 249 -15.31 8.96 17.03
CA LEU A 249 -16.22 9.89 16.36
C LEU A 249 -17.34 10.36 17.29
N ARG A 250 -17.84 11.57 17.06
CA ARG A 250 -19.02 12.11 17.73
C ARG A 250 -19.98 12.70 16.73
N ARG A 251 -21.26 12.67 17.05
CA ARG A 251 -22.27 13.37 16.25
C ARG A 251 -22.13 14.88 16.48
N ALA A 252 -22.02 15.63 15.39
CA ALA A 252 -22.02 17.09 15.41
C ALA A 252 -23.29 17.61 16.08
N SER A 253 -23.17 18.74 16.77
CA SER A 253 -24.34 19.42 17.33
C SER A 253 -25.30 19.85 16.19
N PRO A 254 -26.63 19.85 16.44
CA PRO A 254 -27.60 20.38 15.49
C PRO A 254 -27.26 21.85 15.13
N VAL A 255 -27.35 22.22 13.86
CA VAL A 255 -27.06 23.59 13.38
C VAL A 255 -28.25 24.53 13.64
N GLY A 256 -29.39 23.99 14.09
CA GLY A 256 -30.53 24.76 14.55
C GLY A 256 -31.56 23.93 15.32
N PRO A 257 -32.57 24.58 15.93
CA PRO A 257 -33.64 23.88 16.65
C PRO A 257 -34.39 22.93 15.72
N GLY A 258 -34.39 21.63 16.04
CA GLY A 258 -35.09 20.60 15.26
C GLY A 258 -34.30 20.04 14.07
N ASP A 259 -33.02 20.38 13.92
CA ASP A 259 -32.14 19.76 12.93
C ASP A 259 -31.91 18.28 13.27
N LYS A 260 -32.54 17.40 12.48
CA LYS A 260 -32.44 15.94 12.53
C LYS A 260 -31.58 15.39 11.40
N THR A 261 -30.70 16.20 10.79
CA THR A 261 -29.93 15.75 9.62
C THR A 261 -29.13 14.49 9.99
N PRO A 262 -29.46 13.32 9.39
CA PRO A 262 -28.70 12.11 9.62
C PRO A 262 -27.30 12.30 9.00
N ASN A 263 -26.33 11.52 9.46
CA ASN A 263 -24.96 11.48 8.91
C ASN A 263 -24.08 12.70 9.25
N ARG A 264 -23.92 13.00 10.54
CA ARG A 264 -23.06 14.08 11.05
C ARG A 264 -21.96 13.60 12.00
N PHE A 265 -21.53 12.36 11.89
CA PHE A 265 -20.39 11.92 12.69
C PHE A 265 -19.11 12.59 12.20
N GLU A 266 -18.34 13.16 13.11
CA GLU A 266 -17.10 13.88 12.82
C GLU A 266 -16.01 13.52 13.83
N ALA A 267 -14.77 13.69 13.40
CA ALA A 267 -13.59 13.52 14.22
C ALA A 267 -13.16 14.88 14.79
N ASN A 268 -12.57 14.87 15.98
CA ASN A 268 -11.85 16.03 16.52
C ASN A 268 -10.43 16.08 15.94
N SER A 269 -10.34 16.37 14.65
CA SER A 269 -9.12 16.43 13.86
C SER A 269 -9.40 17.33 12.65
N THR A 270 -8.36 17.96 12.11
CA THR A 270 -8.43 18.75 10.87
C THR A 270 -8.26 17.91 9.60
N VAL A 271 -7.84 16.66 9.77
CA VAL A 271 -7.58 15.72 8.67
C VAL A 271 -8.03 14.33 9.09
N MET A 272 -8.76 13.65 8.21
CA MET A 272 -9.04 12.23 8.31
C MET A 272 -8.41 11.50 7.13
N VAL A 273 -7.55 10.52 7.42
CA VAL A 273 -6.99 9.61 6.42
C VAL A 273 -7.31 8.17 6.81
N TRP A 274 -7.76 7.37 5.85
CA TRP A 274 -7.98 5.94 6.07
C TRP A 274 -7.74 5.07 4.83
N SER A 275 -7.58 3.76 5.08
CA SER A 275 -7.47 2.70 4.06
C SER A 275 -8.51 1.61 4.33
N PHE A 276 -8.96 0.97 3.26
CA PHE A 276 -9.83 -0.21 3.25
C PHE A 276 -9.23 -1.42 3.98
N GLY A 277 -7.93 -1.41 4.27
CA GLY A 277 -7.28 -2.54 4.93
C GLY A 277 -7.06 -3.76 4.03
N PRO A 278 -6.67 -4.91 4.63
CA PRO A 278 -6.35 -6.14 3.93
C PRO A 278 -7.43 -6.69 3.02
N ASP A 279 -8.69 -6.59 3.42
CA ASP A 279 -9.81 -7.14 2.66
C ASP A 279 -10.20 -6.27 1.45
N GLY A 280 -9.86 -4.98 1.49
CA GLY A 280 -10.13 -4.01 0.44
C GLY A 280 -11.62 -3.66 0.28
N MET A 281 -12.42 -3.86 1.32
CA MET A 281 -13.88 -3.77 1.26
C MET A 281 -14.42 -2.81 2.34
N ILE A 282 -15.61 -2.28 2.09
CA ILE A 282 -16.41 -1.54 3.10
C ILE A 282 -17.85 -2.05 3.17
N GLY A 283 -18.10 -3.20 2.56
CA GLY A 283 -19.45 -3.68 2.30
C GLY A 283 -19.45 -4.88 1.37
N LYS A 284 -20.58 -5.59 1.37
CA LYS A 284 -20.78 -6.73 0.47
C LYS A 284 -21.00 -6.21 -0.94
N ARG A 285 -20.30 -6.79 -1.91
CA ARG A 285 -20.61 -6.60 -3.33
C ARG A 285 -21.84 -7.44 -3.70
N ASP A 286 -22.87 -6.80 -4.24
CA ASP A 286 -24.04 -7.44 -4.83
C ASP A 286 -24.14 -7.12 -6.33
N GLY A 287 -25.15 -7.66 -7.00
CA GLY A 287 -25.37 -7.46 -8.44
C GLY A 287 -25.67 -6.02 -8.86
N ALA A 288 -25.93 -5.12 -7.91
CA ALA A 288 -26.22 -3.70 -8.14
C ALA A 288 -25.07 -2.77 -7.70
N GLY A 289 -24.05 -3.27 -7.00
CA GLY A 289 -22.90 -2.49 -6.56
C GLY A 289 -22.33 -2.95 -5.22
N TYR A 290 -21.81 -2.03 -4.42
CA TYR A 290 -21.47 -2.30 -3.02
C TYR A 290 -22.62 -1.85 -2.12
N ASN A 291 -23.11 -2.74 -1.27
CA ASN A 291 -23.95 -2.33 -0.14
C ASN A 291 -23.02 -1.82 0.96
N VAL A 292 -22.77 -0.51 0.95
CA VAL A 292 -21.74 0.19 1.74
C VAL A 292 -22.11 0.39 3.22
N MET A 293 -23.15 -0.27 3.75
CA MET A 293 -23.71 0.09 5.06
C MET A 293 -23.24 -0.79 6.23
N ALA A 294 -22.03 -1.33 6.18
CA ALA A 294 -21.47 -2.07 7.31
C ALA A 294 -21.07 -1.11 8.45
N ARG A 295 -21.29 -1.51 9.70
CA ARG A 295 -20.83 -0.73 10.86
C ARG A 295 -19.31 -0.68 10.91
N ALA A 296 -18.77 0.43 11.40
CA ALA A 296 -17.33 0.71 11.47
C ALA A 296 -16.51 -0.33 12.27
N ASN A 297 -17.14 -1.10 13.15
CA ASN A 297 -16.51 -2.09 14.02
C ASN A 297 -16.86 -3.55 13.67
N GLU A 298 -17.60 -3.79 12.58
CA GLU A 298 -18.11 -5.10 12.20
C GLU A 298 -17.78 -5.45 10.74
N GLY A 299 -17.83 -6.74 10.42
CA GLY A 299 -17.73 -7.23 9.04
C GLY A 299 -16.45 -6.79 8.34
N PHE A 300 -16.62 -6.05 7.25
CA PHE A 300 -15.57 -5.56 6.33
C PHE A 300 -14.84 -4.33 6.85
N ASN A 301 -15.46 -3.52 7.73
CA ASN A 301 -14.85 -2.27 8.18
C ASN A 301 -13.91 -2.44 9.37
N LYS A 302 -13.89 -3.64 9.99
CA LYS A 302 -13.13 -3.90 11.22
C LYS A 302 -11.62 -3.78 11.03
N ASP A 303 -11.12 -4.08 9.83
CA ASP A 303 -9.71 -4.06 9.46
C ASP A 303 -9.29 -2.79 8.72
N ASN A 304 -10.21 -1.82 8.59
CA ASN A 304 -9.87 -0.50 8.09
C ASN A 304 -8.84 0.17 9.01
N VAL A 305 -7.85 0.80 8.38
CA VAL A 305 -6.78 1.51 9.06
C VAL A 305 -7.13 2.99 9.06
N LEU A 306 -7.31 3.57 10.25
CA LEU A 306 -7.81 4.94 10.43
C LEU A 306 -6.78 5.79 11.19
N SER A 307 -6.76 7.10 10.94
CA SER A 307 -5.88 8.07 11.60
C SER A 307 -6.43 8.66 12.91
N TRP A 308 -7.75 8.65 13.10
CA TRP A 308 -8.43 9.35 14.21
C TRP A 308 -8.90 8.42 15.35
N LYS A 309 -8.37 7.18 15.39
CA LYS A 309 -8.67 6.20 16.45
C LYS A 309 -8.04 6.57 17.79
#